data_AF-A0A1Y1QFM8-F1
#
_entry.id   AF-A0A1Y1QFM8-F1
#
_cell.length_a   1.000
_cell.length_b   1.000
_cell.length_c   1.000
_cell.angle_alpha   90.00
_cell.angle_beta   90.00
_cell.angle_gamma   90.00
#
_symmetry.space_group_name_H-M   'P 1'
#
loop_
_entity.id
_entity.type
_entity.pdbx_description
1 polymer ?
#
loop_
_entity_poly.entity_id
_entity_poly.type
_entity_poly.pdbx_seq_one_letter_code
_entity_poly.pdbx_strand_id
1 'polypeptide(L)'
;MKYPLCAALALLATAQMPAVSAEPRQWNVGLAATTDQSLFVGGDAQIGVKPVIIKENGFDIAGPAWSFSATPAREFYIGAGLDEWDHERGDSPALQDMAELDRAINLRVGGAWKLATGTVSADLAQDVAAHEGAQAKLRYTHHPDTPLTLRPYAELQWLSADLTDYYVGVDAAETKAGRPAYQADAALALKLGVTVEKPITERLTLVGGVSATGYDSTIADSPIIDSNTVFGGYAGAAYRW
;
A
#
# COMPACT_ATOMS: atom_id res chain seq x y z
N MET A 1 32.51 -78.56 -28.11
CA MET A 1 33.36 -78.02 -27.03
C MET A 1 32.78 -76.67 -26.61
N LYS A 2 32.30 -76.57 -25.36
CA LYS A 2 32.32 -75.41 -24.42
C LYS A 2 31.78 -74.03 -24.88
N TYR A 3 30.70 -73.58 -24.21
CA TYR A 3 30.30 -72.17 -23.93
C TYR A 3 31.43 -71.41 -23.16
N PRO A 4 31.46 -70.05 -22.97
CA PRO A 4 30.30 -69.17 -22.73
C PRO A 4 30.38 -67.65 -23.07
N LEU A 5 29.23 -66.99 -22.84
CA LEU A 5 28.97 -65.61 -22.39
C LEU A 5 29.96 -64.46 -22.70
N CYS A 6 29.43 -63.36 -23.25
CA CYS A 6 29.79 -62.01 -22.79
C CYS A 6 28.57 -61.09 -22.81
N ALA A 7 28.18 -60.64 -21.63
CA ALA A 7 27.13 -59.65 -21.37
C ALA A 7 27.60 -58.25 -21.81
N ALA A 8 26.75 -57.50 -22.51
CA ALA A 8 26.93 -56.06 -22.71
C ALA A 8 26.01 -55.31 -21.74
N LEU A 9 26.64 -54.65 -20.77
CA LEU A 9 26.05 -53.74 -19.79
C LEU A 9 25.28 -52.62 -20.48
N ALA A 10 24.02 -52.42 -20.10
CA ALA A 10 23.31 -51.17 -20.31
C ALA A 10 23.83 -50.12 -19.30
N LEU A 11 24.59 -49.14 -19.78
CA LEU A 11 24.93 -47.95 -19.00
C LEU A 11 23.70 -47.03 -18.96
N LEU A 12 22.91 -47.09 -17.89
CA LEU A 12 21.98 -46.00 -17.56
C LEU A 12 22.79 -44.84 -16.99
N ALA A 13 23.05 -43.83 -17.81
CA ALA A 13 23.49 -42.52 -17.34
C ALA A 13 22.30 -41.83 -16.65
N THR A 14 22.21 -41.93 -15.33
CA THR A 14 21.33 -41.06 -14.53
C THR A 14 21.90 -39.64 -14.58
N ALA A 15 21.31 -38.79 -15.41
CA ALA A 15 21.54 -37.35 -15.33
C ALA A 15 21.02 -36.89 -13.95
N GLN A 16 21.92 -36.76 -12.98
CA GLN A 16 21.61 -36.08 -11.72
C GLN A 16 21.40 -34.60 -12.06
N MET A 17 20.14 -34.17 -12.06
CA MET A 17 19.86 -32.74 -12.03
C MET A 17 20.46 -32.18 -10.73
N PRO A 18 21.18 -31.04 -10.78
CA PRO A 18 21.60 -30.39 -9.56
C PRO A 18 20.35 -30.10 -8.73
N ALA A 19 20.33 -30.57 -7.49
CA ALA A 19 19.33 -30.15 -6.54
C ALA A 19 19.47 -28.63 -6.40
N VAL A 20 18.51 -27.88 -6.94
CA VAL A 20 18.34 -26.48 -6.58
C VAL A 20 17.99 -26.49 -5.10
N SER A 21 18.99 -26.23 -4.25
CA SER A 21 18.75 -25.90 -2.85
C SER A 21 17.95 -24.61 -2.86
N ALA A 22 16.62 -24.72 -2.72
CA ALA A 22 15.83 -23.55 -2.38
C ALA A 22 16.32 -23.10 -1.01
N GLU A 23 17.02 -21.95 -0.96
CA GLU A 23 17.28 -21.27 0.31
C GLU A 23 15.97 -21.23 1.10
N PRO A 24 15.98 -21.57 2.41
CA PRO A 24 14.77 -21.55 3.20
C PRO A 24 14.12 -20.18 3.08
N ARG A 25 12.81 -20.16 2.77
CA ARG A 25 12.04 -18.93 2.57
C ARG A 25 12.14 -18.07 3.83
N GLN A 26 12.92 -17.00 3.75
CA GLN A 26 13.09 -16.05 4.85
C GLN A 26 11.87 -15.12 4.91
N TRP A 27 11.41 -14.84 6.13
CA TRP A 27 10.29 -13.93 6.35
C TRP A 27 10.77 -12.71 7.11
N ASN A 28 10.55 -11.52 6.54
CA ASN A 28 10.80 -10.25 7.23
C ASN A 28 9.48 -9.61 7.58
N VAL A 29 9.06 -9.75 8.83
CA VAL A 29 7.77 -9.26 9.33
C VAL A 29 7.95 -8.37 10.54
N GLY A 30 7.09 -7.37 10.69
CA GLY A 30 7.25 -6.35 11.71
C GLY A 30 5.99 -5.55 11.96
N LEU A 31 6.15 -4.52 12.79
CA LEU A 31 5.12 -3.54 13.11
C LEU A 31 5.71 -2.14 13.05
N ALA A 32 4.90 -1.17 12.65
CA ALA A 32 5.22 0.24 12.69
C ALA A 32 4.05 1.04 13.29
N ALA A 33 4.38 1.99 14.16
CA ALA A 33 3.45 3.03 14.57
C ALA A 33 3.32 4.03 13.41
N THR A 34 2.10 4.53 13.19
CA THR A 34 1.79 5.51 12.15
C THR A 34 1.24 6.78 12.77
N THR A 35 1.43 7.90 12.07
CA THR A 35 0.75 9.14 12.36
C THR A 35 0.39 9.84 11.06
N ASP A 36 -0.84 10.32 10.96
CA ASP A 36 -1.34 11.02 9.77
C ASP A 36 -2.10 12.25 10.25
N GLN A 37 -1.75 13.41 9.71
CA GLN A 37 -2.49 14.66 9.97
C GLN A 37 -3.92 14.51 9.45
N SER A 38 -4.90 15.03 10.19
CA SER A 38 -6.28 15.10 9.71
C SER A 38 -6.42 16.10 8.55
N LEU A 39 -7.20 15.73 7.54
CA LEU A 39 -7.67 16.67 6.52
C LEU A 39 -8.83 17.55 7.01
N PHE A 40 -9.58 17.07 8.00
CA PHE A 40 -10.83 17.68 8.45
C PHE A 40 -10.59 18.87 9.38
N VAL A 41 -11.46 19.86 9.26
CA VAL A 41 -11.45 21.05 10.11
C VAL A 41 -11.50 20.67 11.59
N GLY A 42 -10.50 21.10 12.36
CA GLY A 42 -10.41 20.82 13.80
C GLY A 42 -10.27 19.33 14.15
N GLY A 43 -9.90 18.48 13.20
CA GLY A 43 -9.63 17.07 13.44
C GLY A 43 -8.21 16.85 13.99
N ASP A 44 -8.08 15.87 14.86
CA ASP A 44 -6.82 15.46 15.47
C ASP A 44 -6.01 14.55 14.54
N ALA A 45 -4.69 14.52 14.74
CA ALA A 45 -3.84 13.59 14.01
C ALA A 45 -4.17 12.15 14.41
N GLN A 46 -4.38 11.29 13.41
CA GLN A 46 -4.61 9.88 13.64
C GLN A 46 -3.32 9.17 14.01
N ILE A 47 -3.40 8.29 14.99
CA ILE A 47 -2.28 7.44 15.42
C ILE A 47 -2.72 5.99 15.30
N GLY A 48 -1.89 5.19 14.64
CA GLY A 48 -2.22 3.80 14.36
C GLY A 48 -1.02 2.88 14.44
N VAL A 49 -1.27 1.63 14.05
CA VAL A 49 -0.25 0.60 13.88
C VAL A 49 -0.52 -0.16 12.60
N LYS A 50 0.55 -0.46 11.85
CA LYS A 50 0.46 -1.29 10.63
C LYS A 50 1.48 -2.41 10.63
N PRO A 51 1.15 -3.56 10.01
CA PRO A 51 2.15 -4.59 9.73
C PRO A 51 3.18 -4.08 8.73
N VAL A 52 4.41 -4.57 8.87
CA VAL A 52 5.52 -4.33 7.95
C VAL A 52 5.95 -5.66 7.37
N ILE A 53 6.02 -5.76 6.04
CA ILE A 53 6.50 -6.95 5.35
C ILE A 53 7.58 -6.51 4.37
N ILE A 54 8.84 -6.90 4.62
CA ILE A 54 9.97 -6.55 3.73
C ILE A 54 10.20 -7.72 2.77
N LYS A 55 9.78 -7.54 1.52
CA LYS A 55 10.01 -8.55 0.48
C LYS A 55 11.35 -8.31 -0.20
N GLU A 56 12.16 -9.36 -0.33
CA GLU A 56 13.42 -9.32 -1.09
C GLU A 56 13.22 -9.02 -2.57
N ASN A 57 12.02 -9.31 -3.10
CA ASN A 57 11.70 -9.04 -4.49
C ASN A 57 11.54 -7.54 -4.80
N GLY A 58 11.51 -6.66 -3.78
CA GLY A 58 11.40 -5.21 -3.93
C GLY A 58 9.99 -4.70 -4.29
N PHE A 59 8.98 -5.58 -4.32
CA PHE A 59 7.60 -5.18 -4.54
C PHE A 59 6.91 -4.81 -3.23
N ASP A 60 6.39 -3.59 -3.16
CA ASP A 60 5.62 -3.09 -2.02
C ASP A 60 4.13 -3.23 -2.35
N ILE A 61 3.55 -4.35 -1.93
CA ILE A 61 2.11 -4.63 -2.04
C ILE A 61 1.53 -4.46 -0.63
N ALA A 62 0.77 -3.39 -0.43
CA ALA A 62 0.18 -3.08 0.86
C ALA A 62 -0.91 -4.09 1.24
N GLY A 63 -1.03 -4.39 2.54
CA GLY A 63 -2.13 -5.17 3.12
C GLY A 63 -2.18 -6.66 2.73
N PRO A 64 -3.20 -7.40 3.23
CA PRO A 64 -3.42 -8.79 2.86
C PRO A 64 -3.67 -8.94 1.36
N ALA A 65 -2.81 -9.70 0.68
CA ALA A 65 -2.93 -9.97 -0.74
C ALA A 65 -2.39 -11.36 -1.09
N TRP A 66 -3.04 -12.00 -2.06
CA TRP A 66 -2.51 -13.15 -2.75
C TRP A 66 -1.78 -12.68 -4.00
N SER A 67 -0.48 -12.92 -4.05
CA SER A 67 0.37 -12.47 -5.17
C SER A 67 0.83 -13.64 -6.05
N PHE A 68 0.91 -13.38 -7.35
CA PHE A 68 1.29 -14.31 -8.39
C PHE A 68 2.45 -13.71 -9.19
N SER A 69 3.64 -14.31 -9.07
CA SER A 69 4.80 -13.90 -9.85
C SER A 69 4.67 -14.42 -11.28
N ALA A 70 4.42 -13.53 -12.25
CA ALA A 70 4.42 -13.88 -13.66
C ALA A 70 5.85 -14.04 -14.21
N THR A 71 6.78 -13.19 -13.73
CA THR A 71 8.23 -13.28 -13.98
C THR A 71 8.99 -12.73 -12.76
N PRO A 72 10.32 -12.89 -12.65
CA PRO A 72 11.10 -12.25 -11.58
C PRO A 72 11.01 -10.71 -11.55
N ALA A 73 10.52 -10.10 -12.65
CA ALA A 73 10.34 -8.67 -12.83
C ALA A 73 8.88 -8.21 -12.82
N ARG A 74 7.90 -9.12 -12.64
CA ARG A 74 6.46 -8.80 -12.70
C ARG A 74 5.65 -9.65 -11.73
N GLU A 75 4.89 -8.99 -10.87
CA GLU A 75 3.99 -9.61 -9.90
C GLU A 75 2.58 -9.02 -10.04
N PHE A 76 1.56 -9.87 -9.98
CA PHE A 76 0.15 -9.46 -9.94
C PHE A 76 -0.45 -9.90 -8.61
N TYR A 77 -1.52 -9.26 -8.16
CA TYR A 77 -2.19 -9.67 -6.94
C TYR A 77 -3.68 -9.42 -6.96
N ILE A 78 -4.37 -10.18 -6.10
CA ILE A 78 -5.72 -9.93 -5.64
C ILE A 78 -5.62 -9.76 -4.13
N GLY A 79 -6.20 -8.70 -3.59
CA GLY A 79 -6.12 -8.40 -2.17
C GLY A 79 -7.42 -7.84 -1.63
N ALA A 80 -7.43 -7.65 -0.31
CA ALA A 80 -8.46 -6.90 0.37
C ALA A 80 -7.81 -6.04 1.45
N GLY A 81 -8.53 -5.04 1.94
CA GLY A 81 -8.08 -4.23 3.05
C GLY A 81 -9.16 -3.26 3.50
N LEU A 82 -9.00 -2.71 4.70
CA LEU A 82 -9.71 -1.50 5.07
C LEU A 82 -9.23 -0.36 4.18
N ASP A 83 -10.09 0.63 3.96
CA ASP A 83 -9.68 1.88 3.37
C ASP A 83 -8.65 2.62 4.25
N GLU A 84 -7.95 3.56 3.62
CA GLU A 84 -6.98 4.44 4.30
C GLU A 84 -7.63 5.76 4.76
N TRP A 85 -8.93 5.94 4.52
CA TRP A 85 -9.64 7.18 4.84
C TRP A 85 -10.20 7.14 6.25
N ASP A 86 -10.41 8.34 6.79
CA ASP A 86 -10.85 8.51 8.16
C ASP A 86 -12.36 8.59 8.27
N HIS A 87 -12.97 7.46 8.61
CA HIS A 87 -14.39 7.39 8.90
C HIS A 87 -14.83 8.19 10.16
N GLU A 88 -13.91 8.55 11.06
CA GLU A 88 -14.20 9.31 12.29
C GLU A 88 -14.02 10.82 12.09
N ARG A 89 -13.60 11.25 10.89
CA ARG A 89 -13.33 12.65 10.53
C ARG A 89 -12.42 13.37 11.55
N GLY A 90 -11.37 12.69 11.98
CA GLY A 90 -10.35 13.15 12.92
C GLY A 90 -10.90 13.43 14.31
N ASP A 91 -11.97 12.75 14.73
CA ASP A 91 -12.70 13.04 15.97
C ASP A 91 -13.12 14.52 16.09
N SER A 92 -13.28 15.21 14.95
CA SER A 92 -13.43 16.67 14.92
C SER A 92 -14.66 17.12 15.71
N PRO A 93 -14.49 17.95 16.75
CA PRO A 93 -15.62 18.51 17.50
C PRO A 93 -16.57 19.34 16.62
N ALA A 94 -16.10 19.86 15.49
CA ALA A 94 -16.91 20.66 14.57
C ALA A 94 -17.85 19.81 13.69
N LEU A 95 -17.55 18.52 13.54
CA LEU A 95 -18.21 17.59 12.63
C LEU A 95 -18.98 16.45 13.33
N GLN A 96 -19.01 16.43 14.67
CA GLN A 96 -19.76 15.43 15.46
C GLN A 96 -21.27 15.38 15.20
N ASP A 97 -21.82 16.41 14.55
CA ASP A 97 -23.24 16.51 14.21
C ASP A 97 -23.56 15.99 12.80
N MET A 98 -22.55 15.54 12.05
CA MET A 98 -22.73 14.91 10.73
C MET A 98 -23.06 13.43 10.86
N ALA A 99 -23.56 12.83 9.79
CA ALA A 99 -23.77 11.40 9.72
C ALA A 99 -22.45 10.66 9.95
N GLU A 100 -22.52 9.56 10.71
CA GLU A 100 -21.39 8.67 10.92
C GLU A 100 -21.02 7.97 9.61
N LEU A 101 -19.72 7.80 9.37
CA LEU A 101 -19.22 7.04 8.23
C LEU A 101 -18.92 5.60 8.67
N ASP A 102 -19.36 4.66 7.85
CA ASP A 102 -19.05 3.26 7.99
C ASP A 102 -17.63 2.97 7.51
N ARG A 103 -17.04 1.91 8.06
CA ARG A 103 -15.73 1.43 7.62
C ARG A 103 -15.84 0.77 6.25
N ALA A 104 -15.06 1.27 5.30
CA ALA A 104 -15.00 0.69 3.97
C ALA A 104 -14.08 -0.54 3.91
N ILE A 105 -14.46 -1.51 3.09
CA ILE A 105 -13.66 -2.71 2.80
C ILE A 105 -13.41 -2.72 1.31
N ASN A 106 -12.15 -2.52 0.94
CA ASN A 106 -11.70 -2.47 -0.42
C ASN A 106 -11.26 -3.85 -0.92
N LEU A 107 -11.89 -4.35 -1.97
CA LEU A 107 -11.34 -5.41 -2.82
C LEU A 107 -10.37 -4.82 -3.81
N ARG A 108 -9.20 -5.44 -3.97
CA ARG A 108 -8.07 -4.89 -4.72
C ARG A 108 -7.55 -5.84 -5.77
N VAL A 109 -7.19 -5.29 -6.93
CA VAL A 109 -6.43 -5.99 -7.96
C VAL A 109 -5.32 -5.08 -8.45
N GLY A 110 -4.13 -5.63 -8.63
CA GLY A 110 -2.99 -4.80 -9.02
C GLY A 110 -1.83 -5.57 -9.61
N GLY A 111 -0.84 -4.79 -10.04
CA GLY A 111 0.39 -5.28 -10.63
C GLY A 111 1.58 -4.43 -10.21
N ALA A 112 2.75 -5.06 -10.19
CA ALA A 112 4.03 -4.42 -9.93
C ALA A 112 5.09 -4.89 -10.93
N TRP A 113 5.93 -3.96 -11.38
CA TRP A 113 6.95 -4.16 -12.41
C TRP A 113 8.29 -3.60 -11.94
N LYS A 114 9.37 -4.36 -12.15
CA LYS A 114 10.74 -3.86 -11.97
C LYS A 114 11.16 -3.02 -13.17
N LEU A 115 11.74 -1.87 -12.89
CA LEU A 115 12.46 -1.02 -13.83
C LEU A 115 13.95 -1.03 -13.50
N ALA A 116 14.78 -0.48 -14.38
CA ALA A 116 16.22 -0.37 -14.12
C ALA A 116 16.55 0.51 -12.89
N THR A 117 15.67 1.47 -12.56
CA THR A 117 15.89 2.47 -11.52
C THR A 117 14.96 2.31 -10.31
N GLY A 118 14.10 1.30 -10.28
CA GLY A 118 13.02 1.26 -9.30
C GLY A 118 11.94 0.24 -9.57
N THR A 119 10.77 0.43 -8.97
CA THR A 119 9.55 -0.32 -9.25
C THR A 119 8.41 0.63 -9.60
N VAL A 120 7.52 0.15 -10.46
CA VAL A 120 6.21 0.76 -10.67
C VAL A 120 5.15 -0.21 -10.18
N SER A 121 4.11 0.29 -9.53
CA SER A 121 2.92 -0.48 -9.20
C SER A 121 1.66 0.27 -9.60
N ALA A 122 0.63 -0.49 -9.97
CA ALA A 122 -0.70 0.01 -10.22
C ALA A 122 -1.72 -0.87 -9.49
N ASP A 123 -2.71 -0.24 -8.87
CA ASP A 123 -3.76 -0.87 -8.06
C ASP A 123 -5.11 -0.28 -8.42
N LEU A 124 -6.13 -1.12 -8.50
CA LEU A 124 -7.52 -0.73 -8.52
C LEU A 124 -8.17 -1.30 -7.27
N ALA A 125 -8.90 -0.46 -6.55
CA ALA A 125 -9.68 -0.86 -5.40
C ALA A 125 -11.13 -0.45 -5.58
N GLN A 126 -12.04 -1.27 -5.08
CA GLN A 126 -13.46 -0.97 -5.01
C GLN A 126 -13.95 -1.31 -3.61
N ASP A 127 -14.64 -0.35 -2.99
CA ASP A 127 -15.33 -0.59 -1.73
C ASP A 127 -16.56 -1.47 -1.96
N VAL A 128 -16.79 -2.38 -1.02
CA VAL A 128 -17.92 -3.31 -1.03
C VAL A 128 -18.73 -3.27 0.27
N ALA A 129 -18.49 -2.29 1.14
CA ALA A 129 -19.07 -2.26 2.48
C ALA A 129 -19.79 -0.95 2.86
N ALA A 130 -19.37 0.20 2.34
CA ALA A 130 -19.83 1.51 2.83
C ALA A 130 -20.36 2.42 1.70
N HIS A 131 -19.49 2.81 0.78
CA HIS A 131 -19.74 3.87 -0.21
C HIS A 131 -19.73 3.38 -1.66
N GLU A 132 -19.39 2.11 -1.92
CA GLU A 132 -19.36 1.45 -3.25
C GLU A 132 -18.41 2.09 -4.29
N GLY A 133 -17.71 3.16 -3.89
CA GLY A 133 -16.77 3.91 -4.69
C GLY A 133 -15.48 3.14 -5.02
N ALA A 134 -14.78 3.63 -6.03
CA ALA A 134 -13.56 3.05 -6.56
C ALA A 134 -12.38 4.02 -6.46
N GLN A 135 -11.19 3.45 -6.42
CA GLN A 135 -9.93 4.19 -6.49
C GLN A 135 -8.92 3.48 -7.37
N ALA A 136 -8.04 4.25 -7.99
CA ALA A 136 -6.92 3.76 -8.76
C ALA A 136 -5.64 4.42 -8.27
N LYS A 137 -4.58 3.63 -8.03
CA LYS A 137 -3.28 4.15 -7.61
C LYS A 137 -2.21 3.76 -8.62
N LEU A 138 -1.33 4.69 -8.95
CA LEU A 138 -0.13 4.47 -9.74
C LEU A 138 1.07 5.01 -8.97
N ARG A 139 2.02 4.14 -8.63
CA ARG A 139 3.20 4.49 -7.84
C ARG A 139 4.48 4.17 -8.58
N TYR A 140 5.44 5.06 -8.48
CA TYR A 140 6.85 4.80 -8.78
C TYR A 140 7.68 4.94 -7.51
N THR A 141 8.46 3.91 -7.20
CA THR A 141 9.44 3.90 -6.10
C THR A 141 10.84 3.78 -6.68
N HIS A 142 11.69 4.77 -6.42
CA HIS A 142 13.09 4.74 -6.83
C HIS A 142 13.90 3.84 -5.89
N HIS A 143 14.78 3.02 -6.46
CA HIS A 143 15.68 2.12 -5.74
C HIS A 143 17.14 2.52 -5.98
N PRO A 144 17.65 3.54 -5.26
CA PRO A 144 19.03 3.94 -5.41
C PRO A 144 19.97 2.85 -4.88
N ASP A 145 21.09 2.66 -5.56
CA ASP A 145 22.14 1.74 -5.15
C ASP A 145 23.01 2.41 -4.07
N THR A 146 22.46 2.55 -2.87
CA THR A 146 23.12 3.20 -1.73
C THR A 146 23.05 2.33 -0.48
N PRO A 147 24.09 2.37 0.40
CA PRO A 147 24.08 1.60 1.66
C PRO A 147 22.95 1.95 2.62
N LEU A 148 22.42 3.18 2.50
CA LEU A 148 21.16 3.57 3.12
C LEU A 148 20.04 3.26 2.13
N THR A 149 19.14 2.34 2.46
CA THR A 149 17.98 1.97 1.62
C THR A 149 16.90 3.06 1.71
N LEU A 150 17.23 4.26 1.23
CA LEU A 150 16.33 5.40 1.12
C LEU A 150 15.61 5.31 -0.23
N ARG A 151 14.29 5.14 -0.20
CA ARG A 151 13.46 4.90 -1.37
C ARG A 151 12.45 6.02 -1.50
N PRO A 152 12.76 7.09 -2.27
CA PRO A 152 11.78 8.11 -2.58
C PRO A 152 10.74 7.54 -3.53
N TYR A 153 9.50 8.00 -3.41
CA TYR A 153 8.41 7.57 -4.26
C TYR A 153 7.45 8.71 -4.57
N ALA A 154 6.75 8.55 -5.69
CA ALA A 154 5.62 9.36 -6.09
C ALA A 154 4.45 8.45 -6.43
N GLU A 155 3.26 8.81 -5.96
CA GLU A 155 2.04 8.05 -6.14
C GLU A 155 0.91 8.99 -6.55
N LEU A 156 0.29 8.70 -7.70
CA LEU A 156 -0.91 9.36 -8.17
C LEU A 156 -2.11 8.49 -7.79
N GLN A 157 -3.15 9.12 -7.24
CA GLN A 157 -4.39 8.47 -6.88
C GLN A 157 -5.55 9.14 -7.62
N TRP A 158 -6.43 8.34 -8.19
CA TRP A 158 -7.75 8.75 -8.66
C TRP A 158 -8.81 8.16 -7.74
N LEU A 159 -9.81 8.97 -7.43
CA LEU A 159 -10.89 8.69 -6.49
C LEU A 159 -12.21 8.94 -7.19
N SER A 160 -13.15 7.99 -7.15
CA SER A 160 -14.48 8.16 -7.73
C SER A 160 -15.31 9.18 -6.96
N ALA A 161 -16.33 9.75 -7.61
CA ALA A 161 -17.29 10.65 -6.96
C ALA A 161 -17.96 10.02 -5.74
N ASP A 162 -18.38 8.74 -5.84
CA ASP A 162 -19.01 8.04 -4.72
C ASP A 162 -18.07 7.92 -3.49
N LEU A 163 -16.76 7.85 -3.71
CA LEU A 163 -15.78 7.81 -2.61
C LEU A 163 -15.58 9.21 -2.05
N THR A 164 -15.30 10.19 -2.91
CA THR A 164 -15.00 11.55 -2.45
C THR A 164 -16.20 12.19 -1.76
N ASP A 165 -17.39 12.09 -2.35
CA ASP A 165 -18.63 12.65 -1.79
C ASP A 165 -18.96 12.03 -0.43
N TYR A 166 -18.69 10.73 -0.25
CA TYR A 166 -18.88 10.06 1.03
C TYR A 166 -18.03 10.65 2.16
N TYR A 167 -16.75 10.92 1.91
CA TYR A 167 -15.84 11.42 2.95
C TYR A 167 -15.91 12.94 3.12
N VAL A 168 -16.07 13.70 2.03
CA VAL A 168 -15.93 15.17 2.05
C VAL A 168 -17.17 15.92 1.58
N GLY A 169 -18.24 15.22 1.21
CA GLY A 169 -19.54 15.81 0.93
C GLY A 169 -20.22 16.35 2.18
N VAL A 170 -21.20 17.22 1.95
CA VAL A 170 -22.09 17.75 2.99
C VAL A 170 -23.51 17.66 2.48
N ASP A 171 -24.29 16.79 3.11
CA ASP A 171 -25.69 16.60 2.77
C ASP A 171 -26.55 17.80 3.19
N ALA A 172 -27.72 17.93 2.57
CA ALA A 172 -28.69 18.96 2.90
C ALA A 172 -29.10 18.93 4.39
N ALA A 173 -29.13 17.74 5.00
CA ALA A 173 -29.43 17.56 6.42
C ALA A 173 -28.29 18.00 7.35
N GLU A 174 -27.06 18.07 6.85
CA GLU A 174 -25.85 18.42 7.59
C GLU A 174 -25.46 19.90 7.43
N THR A 175 -26.18 20.61 6.55
CA THR A 175 -25.94 22.00 6.22
C THR A 175 -26.22 22.91 7.42
N LYS A 176 -25.29 23.81 7.72
CA LYS A 176 -25.44 24.85 8.74
C LYS A 176 -24.69 26.12 8.37
N ALA A 177 -24.87 27.18 9.14
CA ALA A 177 -24.08 28.40 8.97
C ALA A 177 -22.58 28.07 9.06
N GLY A 178 -21.82 28.37 7.99
CA GLY A 178 -20.39 28.05 7.88
C GLY A 178 -20.06 26.67 7.31
N ARG A 179 -21.04 25.80 7.06
CA ARG A 179 -20.90 24.50 6.38
C ARG A 179 -22.04 24.34 5.37
N PRO A 180 -21.95 24.97 4.18
CA PRO A 180 -22.96 24.81 3.13
C PRO A 180 -22.97 23.38 2.59
N ALA A 181 -24.07 23.00 1.94
CA ALA A 181 -24.13 21.76 1.17
C ALA A 181 -22.99 21.74 0.13
N TYR A 182 -22.37 20.59 -0.03
CA TYR A 182 -21.23 20.39 -0.92
C TYR A 182 -21.31 18.99 -1.50
N GLN A 183 -21.26 18.89 -2.82
CA GLN A 183 -21.23 17.61 -3.52
C GLN A 183 -19.86 17.47 -4.16
N ALA A 184 -19.10 16.45 -3.75
CA ALA A 184 -17.77 16.22 -4.28
C ALA A 184 -17.85 15.34 -5.54
N ASP A 185 -17.19 15.78 -6.60
CA ASP A 185 -16.98 14.97 -7.79
C ASP A 185 -15.77 14.03 -7.63
N ALA A 186 -15.43 13.28 -8.67
CA ALA A 186 -14.18 12.54 -8.71
C ALA A 186 -12.97 13.46 -8.52
N ALA A 187 -11.95 12.95 -7.84
CA ALA A 187 -10.77 13.74 -7.46
C ALA A 187 -9.46 13.03 -7.78
N LEU A 188 -8.39 13.81 -7.81
CA LEU A 188 -7.01 13.36 -7.87
C LEU A 188 -6.25 13.75 -6.61
N ALA A 189 -5.34 12.88 -6.20
CA ALA A 189 -4.35 13.16 -5.16
C ALA A 189 -2.95 12.77 -5.61
N LEU A 190 -1.96 13.58 -5.23
CA LEU A 190 -0.55 13.28 -5.45
C LEU A 190 0.14 13.11 -4.10
N LYS A 191 0.69 11.92 -3.87
CA LYS A 191 1.48 11.60 -2.69
C LYS A 191 2.95 11.50 -3.05
N LEU A 192 3.77 12.27 -2.36
CA LEU A 192 5.22 12.21 -2.42
C LEU A 192 5.74 11.71 -1.08
N GLY A 193 6.71 10.81 -1.08
CA GLY A 193 7.26 10.32 0.17
C GLY A 193 8.62 9.68 0.04
N VAL A 194 9.17 9.36 1.20
CA VAL A 194 10.46 8.67 1.32
C VAL A 194 10.30 7.58 2.36
N THR A 195 10.70 6.37 2.00
CA THR A 195 10.81 5.23 2.92
C THR A 195 12.29 4.96 3.20
N VAL A 196 12.62 4.63 4.45
CA VAL A 196 13.95 4.22 4.87
C VAL A 196 13.87 2.83 5.48
N GLU A 197 14.74 1.92 5.01
CA GLU A 197 15.02 0.65 5.67
C GLU A 197 16.49 0.63 6.11
N LYS A 198 16.75 0.31 7.37
CA LYS A 198 18.10 0.27 7.92
C LYS A 198 18.31 -1.02 8.71
N PRO A 199 19.04 -2.00 8.16
CA PRO A 199 19.47 -3.17 8.92
C PRO A 199 20.37 -2.73 10.09
N ILE A 200 20.00 -3.11 11.31
CA ILE A 200 20.79 -2.85 12.53
C ILE A 200 21.53 -4.11 12.96
N THR A 201 20.94 -5.28 12.72
CA THR A 201 21.58 -6.59 12.88
C THR A 201 21.23 -7.48 11.69
N GLU A 202 21.78 -8.69 11.64
CA GLU A 202 21.38 -9.69 10.65
C GLU A 202 19.90 -10.08 10.74
N ARG A 203 19.21 -9.76 11.83
CA ARG A 203 17.80 -10.12 12.00
C ARG A 203 16.87 -8.95 12.22
N LEU A 204 17.38 -7.77 12.54
CA LEU A 204 16.56 -6.62 12.88
C LEU A 204 16.78 -5.49 11.88
N THR A 205 15.69 -5.05 11.25
CA THR A 205 15.68 -3.91 10.33
C THR A 205 14.76 -2.84 10.89
N LEU A 206 15.27 -1.62 11.06
CA LEU A 206 14.42 -0.46 11.33
C LEU A 206 13.77 -0.01 10.04
N VAL A 207 12.49 0.34 10.12
CA VAL A 207 11.74 0.90 9.00
C VAL A 207 11.14 2.23 9.40
N GLY A 208 11.05 3.14 8.45
CA GLY A 208 10.32 4.38 8.64
C GLY A 208 10.02 5.06 7.33
N GLY A 209 9.21 6.09 7.40
CA GLY A 209 8.94 6.92 6.24
C GLY A 209 8.14 8.15 6.59
N VAL A 210 8.17 9.11 5.68
CA VAL A 210 7.37 10.34 5.71
C VAL A 210 6.75 10.57 4.35
N SER A 211 5.60 11.22 4.31
CA SER A 211 4.91 11.57 3.08
C SER A 211 4.13 12.87 3.20
N ALA A 212 3.89 13.50 2.06
CA ALA A 212 2.94 14.59 1.88
C ALA A 212 1.97 14.20 0.77
N THR A 213 0.67 14.26 1.05
CA THR A 213 -0.40 14.00 0.08
C THR A 213 -1.11 15.32 -0.21
N GLY A 214 -1.03 15.81 -1.43
CA GLY A 214 -1.81 16.96 -1.90
C GLY A 214 -3.07 16.50 -2.61
N TYR A 215 -4.20 17.10 -2.27
CA TYR A 215 -5.49 16.86 -2.90
C TYR A 215 -5.85 17.99 -3.87
N ASP A 216 -6.60 17.68 -4.93
CA ASP A 216 -7.13 18.71 -5.83
C ASP A 216 -8.26 19.53 -5.19
N SER A 217 -8.77 20.50 -5.94
CA SER A 217 -9.84 21.40 -5.48
C SER A 217 -11.12 20.69 -5.11
N THR A 218 -11.42 19.52 -5.69
CA THR A 218 -12.66 18.80 -5.39
C THR A 218 -12.71 18.36 -3.93
N ILE A 219 -11.57 18.00 -3.35
CA ILE A 219 -11.45 17.71 -1.92
C ILE A 219 -11.12 18.97 -1.13
N ALA A 220 -10.16 19.77 -1.60
CA ALA A 220 -9.63 20.90 -0.85
C ALA A 220 -10.65 22.04 -0.64
N ASP A 221 -11.63 22.20 -1.54
CA ASP A 221 -12.65 23.25 -1.44
C ASP A 221 -13.88 22.81 -0.62
N SER A 222 -13.92 21.56 -0.14
CA SER A 222 -14.98 21.10 0.74
C SER A 222 -15.01 21.93 2.04
N PRO A 223 -16.19 22.38 2.50
CA PRO A 223 -16.30 23.25 3.67
C PRO A 223 -15.96 22.56 5.00
N ILE A 224 -15.69 21.25 4.99
CA ILE A 224 -15.26 20.48 6.17
C ILE A 224 -13.77 20.16 6.15
N ILE A 225 -13.02 20.65 5.16
CA ILE A 225 -11.59 20.46 4.99
C ILE A 225 -10.83 21.71 5.39
N ASP A 226 -9.75 21.53 6.15
CA ASP A 226 -8.83 22.59 6.59
C ASP A 226 -7.54 22.58 5.77
N SER A 227 -7.08 21.38 5.43
CA SER A 227 -5.74 21.15 4.91
C SER A 227 -5.79 20.51 3.53
N ASN A 228 -5.32 21.23 2.51
CA ASN A 228 -5.18 20.69 1.15
C ASN A 228 -4.00 19.72 0.99
N THR A 229 -3.08 19.71 1.96
CA THR A 229 -1.91 18.85 2.00
C THR A 229 -1.82 18.20 3.37
N VAL A 230 -1.83 16.87 3.38
CA VAL A 230 -1.74 16.06 4.60
C VAL A 230 -0.35 15.46 4.72
N PHE A 231 0.28 15.65 5.89
CA PHE A 231 1.54 14.99 6.22
C PHE A 231 1.30 13.69 6.98
N GLY A 232 2.06 12.66 6.60
CA GLY A 232 2.01 11.35 7.24
C GLY A 232 3.40 10.83 7.55
N GLY A 233 3.48 9.92 8.51
CA GLY A 233 4.72 9.33 8.98
C GLY A 233 4.53 7.96 9.60
N TYR A 234 5.59 7.16 9.60
CA TYR A 234 5.62 5.92 10.36
C TYR A 234 7.04 5.55 10.77
N ALA A 235 7.15 4.80 11.87
CA ALA A 235 8.40 4.24 12.35
C ALA A 235 8.14 2.89 13.01
N GLY A 236 9.06 1.95 12.80
CA GLY A 236 8.91 0.59 13.28
C GLY A 236 10.15 -0.28 13.08
N ALA A 237 9.95 -1.58 13.25
CA ALA A 237 10.98 -2.57 13.03
C ALA A 237 10.40 -3.86 12.46
N ALA A 238 11.21 -4.56 11.67
CA ALA A 238 10.92 -5.88 11.15
C ALA A 238 12.02 -6.87 11.57
N TYR A 239 11.60 -8.11 11.83
CA TYR A 239 12.45 -9.21 12.21
C TYR A 239 12.54 -10.24 11.07
N ARG A 240 13.77 -10.69 10.78
CA ARG A 240 14.08 -11.74 9.81
C ARG A 240 14.14 -13.11 10.50
N TRP A 241 13.19 -13.98 10.15
CA TRP A 241 13.16 -15.39 10.54
C TRP A 241 13.89 -16.28 9.54
#